data_AF-A0A952MGC0-F1
#
_entry.id   AF-A0A952MGC0-F1
#
_cell.length_a   1.000
_cell.length_b   1.000
_cell.length_c   1.000
_cell.angle_alpha   90.00
_cell.angle_beta   90.00
_cell.angle_gamma   90.00
#
_symmetry.space_group_name_H-M   'P 1'
#
loop_
_entity.id
_entity.type
_entity.pdbx_description
1 polymer ?
#
loop_
_entity_poly.entity_id
_entity_poly.type
_entity_poly.pdbx_seq_one_letter_code
_entity_poly.pdbx_strand_id
1 'polypeptide(L)' 'MEVFKFNAQKNPQDKFTPNVGLARAYTAAGDKKNAIKHWELALKNLPEAQKQFLSQYEAEVKKLKEGK' A
#
# COMPACT_ATOMS: atom_id res chain seq x y z
N MET A 1 -6.08 -2.77 10.63
CA MET A 1 -4.97 -3.52 9.98
C MET A 1 -5.32 -5.01 9.79
N GLU A 2 -5.98 -5.65 10.76
CA GLU A 2 -6.30 -7.09 10.73
C GLU A 2 -7.15 -7.51 9.53
N VAL A 3 -8.15 -6.72 9.13
CA VAL A 3 -8.93 -6.95 7.90
C VAL A 3 -8.04 -7.08 6.66
N PHE A 4 -7.00 -6.25 6.52
CA PHE A 4 -6.12 -6.33 5.35
C PHE A 4 -5.20 -7.56 5.42
N LYS A 5 -4.73 -7.94 6.61
CA LYS A 5 -3.99 -9.20 6.80
C LYS A 5 -4.86 -10.41 6.46
N PHE A 6 -6.10 -10.42 6.94
CA PHE A 6 -7.07 -11.47 6.63
C PHE A 6 -7.40 -11.53 5.14
N ASN A 7 -7.64 -10.39 4.49
CA ASN A 7 -7.91 -10.33 3.06
C ASN A 7 -6.73 -10.86 2.24
N ALA A 8 -5.48 -10.54 2.61
CA ALA A 8 -4.29 -11.07 1.95
C ALA A 8 -4.16 -12.60 2.10
N GLN A 9 -4.63 -13.17 3.22
CA GLN A 9 -4.64 -14.62 3.44
C GLN A 9 -5.76 -15.31 2.64
N LYS A 10 -6.97 -14.73 2.62
CA LYS A 10 -8.13 -15.31 1.94
C LYS A 10 -8.10 -15.14 0.42
N ASN A 11 -7.51 -14.05 -0.06
CA ASN A 11 -7.38 -13.73 -1.47
C ASN A 11 -5.91 -13.55 -1.82
N PRO A 12 -5.09 -14.62 -1.80
CA PRO A 12 -3.66 -14.52 -2.02
C PRO A 12 -3.31 -14.00 -3.42
N GLN A 13 -4.22 -14.07 -4.39
CA GLN A 13 -4.07 -13.50 -5.72
C GLN A 13 -4.23 -11.98 -5.75
N ASP A 14 -4.97 -11.39 -4.80
CA ASP A 14 -5.08 -9.94 -4.68
C ASP A 14 -3.85 -9.39 -3.96
N LYS A 15 -2.87 -8.97 -4.75
CA LYS A 15 -1.64 -8.34 -4.28
C LYS A 15 -1.73 -6.82 -4.23
N PHE A 16 -2.85 -6.21 -4.62
CA PHE A 16 -2.98 -4.77 -4.66
C PHE A 16 -3.74 -4.24 -3.44
N THR A 17 -5.01 -4.61 -3.29
CA THR A 17 -5.93 -3.98 -2.33
C THR A 17 -5.47 -4.16 -0.88
N PRO A 18 -5.06 -5.37 -0.44
CA PRO A 18 -4.56 -5.55 0.92
C PRO A 18 -3.29 -4.75 1.19
N ASN A 19 -2.41 -4.61 0.18
CA ASN A 19 -1.17 -3.85 0.32
C ASN A 19 -1.43 -2.34 0.43
N VAL A 20 -2.37 -1.77 -0.33
CA VAL A 20 -2.78 -0.36 -0.14
C VAL A 20 -3.34 -0.13 1.26
N GLY A 21 -4.20 -1.03 1.73
CA GLY A 21 -4.79 -0.94 3.07
C GLY A 21 -3.75 -1.04 4.19
N LEU A 22 -2.82 -2.01 4.08
CA LEU A 22 -1.71 -2.16 5.01
C LEU A 22 -0.80 -0.93 4.99
N ALA A 23 -0.45 -0.41 3.81
CA ALA A 23 0.40 0.76 3.67
C ALA A 23 -0.18 1.97 4.42
N ARG A 24 -1.46 2.28 4.19
CA ARG A 24 -2.17 3.37 4.88
C ARG A 24 -2.26 3.14 6.39
N ALA A 25 -2.52 1.91 6.82
CA ALA A 25 -2.59 1.57 8.24
C ALA A 25 -1.22 1.73 8.94
N TYR A 26 -0.12 1.33 8.30
CA TYR A 26 1.23 1.54 8.82
C TYR A 26 1.60 3.04 8.83
N THR A 27 1.20 3.81 7.80
CA THR A 27 1.37 5.27 7.80
C THR A 27 0.69 5.90 9.02
N ALA A 28 -0.57 5.55 9.27
CA ALA A 28 -1.33 6.07 10.41
C ALA A 28 -0.72 5.65 11.77
N ALA A 29 -0.05 4.49 11.82
CA ALA A 29 0.66 4.02 13.01
C ALA A 29 2.07 4.61 13.18
N GLY A 30 2.53 5.47 12.27
CA GLY A 30 3.89 6.02 12.27
C GLY A 30 4.98 5.02 11.84
N ASP A 31 4.60 3.81 11.44
CA ASP A 31 5.53 2.78 10.97
C ASP A 31 5.88 3.02 9.49
N LYS A 32 6.72 4.03 9.27
CA LYS A 32 7.17 4.46 7.94
C LYS A 32 7.81 3.33 7.14
N LYS A 33 8.57 2.44 7.79
CA LYS A 33 9.27 1.34 7.12
C LYS A 33 8.27 0.36 6.49
N ASN A 34 7.29 -0.10 7.26
CA ASN A 34 6.29 -1.01 6.73
C ASN A 34 5.30 -0.31 5.79
N ALA A 35 5.01 0.97 6.00
CA ALA A 35 4.20 1.76 5.08
C ALA A 35 4.80 1.80 3.67
N ILE A 36 6.09 2.17 3.56
CA ILE A 36 6.81 2.22 2.27
C ILE A 36 6.82 0.85 1.61
N LYS A 37 7.19 -0.21 2.35
CA LYS A 37 7.21 -1.59 1.85
C LYS A 37 5.87 -1.98 1.20
N HIS A 38 4.76 -1.71 1.87
CA HIS A 38 3.45 -2.10 1.38
C HIS A 38 2.96 -1.23 0.22
N TRP A 39 3.30 0.07 0.19
CA TRP A 39 3.04 0.88 -1.00
C TRP A 39 3.81 0.41 -2.23
N GLU A 40 5.09 0.07 -2.08
CA GLU A 40 5.90 -0.47 -3.19
C GLU A 40 5.36 -1.81 -3.70
N LEU A 41 4.91 -2.69 -2.80
CA LEU A 41 4.23 -3.93 -3.17
C LEU A 41 2.91 -3.67 -3.92
N ALA A 42 2.12 -2.67 -3.49
CA ALA A 42 0.90 -2.30 -4.20
C ALA A 42 1.21 -1.77 -5.61
N LEU A 43 2.17 -0.85 -5.75
CA LEU A 43 2.57 -0.29 -7.03
C LEU A 43 3.08 -1.35 -8.01
N LYS A 44 3.87 -2.31 -7.53
CA LYS A 44 4.35 -3.45 -8.35
C LYS A 44 3.20 -4.30 -8.92
N ASN A 45 2.05 -4.32 -8.25
CA ASN A 45 0.88 -5.12 -8.63
C ASN A 45 -0.32 -4.24 -9.03
N LEU A 46 -0.07 -3.02 -9.50
CA LEU A 46 -1.12 -2.04 -9.83
C LEU A 46 -2.03 -2.56 -10.96
N PRO A 47 -3.34 -2.75 -10.70
CA PRO A 47 -4.29 -3.16 -11.73
C PRO A 47 -4.54 -2.04 -12.76
N GLU A 48 -4.91 -2.40 -13.99
CA GLU A 48 -5.22 -1.44 -15.06
C GLU A 48 -6.23 -0.37 -14.61
N ALA A 49 -7.31 -0.81 -13.94
CA ALA A 49 -8.37 0.06 -13.43
C ALA A 49 -7.88 1.11 -12.41
N GLN A 50 -6.71 0.89 -11.80
CA GLN A 50 -6.13 1.75 -10.78
C GLN A 50 -5.00 2.63 -11.31
N LYS A 51 -4.61 2.50 -12.60
CA LYS A 51 -3.54 3.32 -13.19
C LYS A 51 -3.82 4.82 -13.11
N GLN A 52 -5.08 5.23 -13.14
CA GLN A 52 -5.47 6.64 -12.95
C GLN A 52 -5.02 7.24 -11.61
N PHE A 53 -4.74 6.40 -10.60
CA PHE A 53 -4.27 6.81 -9.27
C PHE A 53 -2.76 6.61 -9.08
N LEU A 54 -2.02 6.19 -10.10
CA LEU A 54 -0.58 5.91 -10.01
C LEU A 54 0.18 7.08 -9.36
N SER A 55 0.00 8.29 -9.87
CA SER A 55 0.69 9.48 -9.35
C SER A 55 0.34 9.78 -7.89
N GLN A 56 -0.86 9.44 -7.43
CA GLN A 56 -1.25 9.61 -6.03
C GLN A 56 -0.50 8.62 -5.13
N TYR A 57 -0.41 7.35 -5.54
CA TYR A 57 0.32 6.33 -4.79
C TYR A 57 1.82 6.61 -4.74
N GLU A 58 2.41 7.07 -5.84
CA GLU A 58 3.81 7.52 -5.89
C GLU A 58 4.05 8.72 -4.95
N ALA A 59 3.11 9.66 -4.90
CA ALA A 59 3.19 10.79 -3.98
C ALA A 59 3.15 10.35 -2.51
N GLU A 60 2.34 9.35 -2.15
CA GLU A 60 2.31 8.80 -0.79
C GLU A 60 3.66 8.14 -0.41
N VAL A 61 4.25 7.36 -1.33
CA VAL A 61 5.60 6.80 -1.11
C VAL A 61 6.65 7.90 -0.96
N LYS A 62 6.57 8.94 -1.79
CA LYS A 62 7.51 10.07 -1.76
C LYS A 62 7.44 10.81 -0.44
N LYS A 63 6.25 11.20 0.03
CA LYS A 63 6.05 11.85 1.34
C LYS A 63 6.67 11.01 2.46
N LEU A 64 6.34 9.71 2.47
CA LEU A 64 6.90 8.78 3.43
C LEU A 64 8.41 8.77 3.36
N LYS A 65 9.05 8.58 2.20
CA LYS A 65 10.52 8.56 2.06
C LYS A 65 11.17 9.86 2.53
N GLU A 66 10.62 11.00 2.15
CA GLU A 66 11.12 12.34 2.51
C GLU A 66 10.90 12.69 3.99
N GLY A 67 10.08 11.92 4.72
CA GLY A 67 9.89 12.12 6.16
C GLY A 67 9.06 13.36 6.51
N LYS A 68 8.20 13.79 5.59
CA LYS A 68 7.20 14.83 5.81
C LYS A 68 5.86 14.23 6.19
#